data_AF-A0A7C5I6E2-F1
#
_entry.id   AF-A0A7C5I6E2-F1
#
_cell.length_a   1.000
_cell.length_b   1.000
_cell.length_c   1.000
_cell.angle_alpha   90.00
_cell.angle_beta   90.00
_cell.angle_gamma   90.00
#
_symmetry.space_group_name_H-M   'P 1'
#
loop_
_entity.id
_entity.type
_entity.pdbx_description
1 polymer ?
#
loop_
_entity_poly.entity_id
_entity_poly.type
_entity_poly.pdbx_seq_one_letter_code
_entity_poly.pdbx_strand_id
1 'polypeptide(L)'
;MPDTALYESFFYRVYFIDRVARDAERRGLDGGAALSRFQRSMGLSDQEMAVLRAVAADWRANFEAFVQEAAPWAEAARDRRDANGEPPPDLAPRLKALVEKRRRIVQDGIDRLKAAFGPVRFFSFDTHVRATSTLDGVTVSRSSPGKQ
;
A
#
# COMPACT_ATOMS: atom_id res chain seq x y z
N MET A 1 5.39 -4.45 -12.37
CA MET A 1 5.22 -3.50 -11.24
C MET A 1 5.77 -4.15 -9.97
N PRO A 2 6.51 -3.42 -9.12
CA PRO A 2 6.98 -3.96 -7.83
C PRO A 2 5.81 -4.26 -6.88
N ASP A 3 5.86 -5.40 -6.19
CA ASP A 3 4.80 -5.86 -5.27
C ASP A 3 4.46 -4.82 -4.19
N THR A 4 5.45 -4.08 -3.70
CA THR A 4 5.26 -3.02 -2.70
C THR A 4 4.27 -1.95 -3.17
N ALA A 5 4.38 -1.47 -4.41
CA ALA A 5 3.50 -0.41 -4.92
C ALA A 5 2.08 -0.92 -5.19
N LEU A 6 1.97 -2.14 -5.71
CA LEU A 6 0.71 -2.83 -5.95
C LEU A 6 -0.08 -2.99 -4.65
N TYR A 7 0.55 -3.63 -3.66
CA TYR A 7 -0.13 -4.00 -2.43
C TYR A 7 -0.40 -2.81 -1.53
N GLU A 8 0.47 -1.80 -1.52
CA GLU A 8 0.16 -0.54 -0.83
C GLU A 8 -1.13 0.10 -1.38
N SER A 9 -1.25 0.22 -2.70
CA SER A 9 -2.43 0.82 -3.32
C SER A 9 -3.68 -0.04 -3.11
N PHE A 10 -3.51 -1.36 -3.16
CA PHE A 10 -4.59 -2.29 -2.87
C PHE A 10 -5.04 -2.22 -1.40
N PHE A 11 -4.14 -2.17 -0.43
CA PHE A 11 -4.49 -2.01 0.98
C PHE A 11 -5.16 -0.67 1.25
N TYR A 12 -4.72 0.41 0.61
CA TYR A 12 -5.43 1.70 0.62
C TYR A 12 -6.88 1.56 0.14
N ARG A 13 -7.10 0.90 -0.99
CA ARG A 13 -8.43 0.67 -1.56
C ARG A 13 -9.32 -0.11 -0.59
N VAL A 14 -8.82 -1.19 -0.01
CA VAL A 14 -9.56 -2.01 0.97
C VAL A 14 -9.93 -1.18 2.19
N TYR A 15 -8.97 -0.47 2.77
CA TYR A 15 -9.20 0.40 3.94
C TYR A 15 -10.23 1.49 3.63
N PHE A 16 -10.16 2.12 2.45
CA PHE A 16 -11.11 3.14 2.04
C PHE A 16 -12.54 2.60 1.90
N ILE A 17 -12.72 1.44 1.25
CA ILE A 17 -14.03 0.79 1.13
C ILE A 17 -14.59 0.48 2.52
N ASP A 18 -13.77 -0.07 3.42
CA ASP A 18 -14.16 -0.38 4.79
C ASP A 18 -14.58 0.87 5.57
N ARG A 19 -13.82 1.96 5.45
CA ARG A 19 -14.14 3.23 6.08
C ARG A 19 -15.46 3.80 5.55
N VAL A 20 -15.65 3.82 4.23
CA VAL A 20 -16.89 4.33 3.61
C VAL A 20 -18.10 3.52 4.06
N ALA A 21 -17.97 2.19 4.16
CA ALA A 21 -19.03 1.34 4.67
C ALA A 21 -19.40 1.69 6.12
N ARG A 22 -18.40 1.81 7.02
CA ARG A 22 -18.64 2.21 8.42
C ARG A 22 -19.24 3.61 8.53
N ASP A 23 -18.79 4.56 7.70
CA ASP A 23 -19.32 5.93 7.69
C ASP A 23 -20.78 5.97 7.19
N ALA A 24 -21.15 5.11 6.24
CA ALA A 24 -22.53 4.94 5.78
C ALA A 24 -23.42 4.35 6.89
N GLU A 25 -22.97 3.29 7.57
CA GLU A 25 -23.69 2.67 8.70
C GLU A 25 -23.94 3.68 9.84
N ARG A 26 -22.95 4.50 10.19
CA ARG A 26 -23.11 5.57 11.20
C ARG A 26 -24.14 6.62 10.80
N ARG A 27 -24.43 6.76 9.51
CA ARG A 27 -25.44 7.67 8.96
C ARG A 27 -26.79 6.99 8.74
N GLY A 28 -26.96 5.74 9.18
CA GLY A 28 -28.18 4.96 8.97
C GLY A 28 -28.39 4.48 7.53
N LEU A 29 -27.34 4.51 6.70
CA LEU A 29 -27.36 3.99 5.33
C LEU A 29 -26.80 2.57 5.30
N ASP A 30 -27.15 1.80 4.26
CA ASP A 30 -26.57 0.48 4.04
C ASP A 30 -25.10 0.61 3.56
N GLY A 31 -24.16 0.44 4.50
CA GLY A 31 -22.73 0.36 4.20
C GLY A 31 -22.28 -1.00 3.67
N GLY A 32 -23.11 -2.04 3.83
CA GLY A 32 -22.78 -3.41 3.45
C GLY A 32 -22.69 -3.60 1.94
N ALA A 33 -23.50 -2.89 1.15
CA ALA A 33 -23.57 -3.07 -0.30
C ALA A 33 -22.20 -2.92 -1.01
N ALA A 34 -21.39 -1.93 -0.62
CA ALA A 34 -20.07 -1.70 -1.21
C ALA A 34 -19.07 -2.81 -0.83
N LEU A 35 -19.07 -3.23 0.43
CA LEU A 35 -18.24 -4.33 0.93
C LEU A 35 -18.63 -5.65 0.29
N SER A 36 -19.92 -5.98 0.23
CA SER A 36 -20.40 -7.22 -0.40
C SER A 36 -20.15 -7.26 -1.90
N ARG A 37 -20.21 -6.11 -2.60
CA ARG A 37 -19.82 -6.05 -4.02
C ARG A 37 -18.33 -6.32 -4.19
N PHE A 38 -17.48 -5.70 -3.38
CA PHE A 38 -16.04 -5.90 -3.41
C PHE A 38 -15.65 -7.34 -3.08
N GLN A 39 -16.21 -7.90 -2.00
CA GLN A 39 -15.99 -9.27 -1.58
C GLN A 39 -16.34 -10.26 -2.69
N ARG A 40 -17.52 -10.10 -3.32
CA ARG A 40 -17.94 -10.96 -4.44
C ARG A 40 -17.04 -10.81 -5.66
N SER A 41 -16.61 -9.59 -6.01
CA SER A 41 -15.70 -9.41 -7.15
C SER A 41 -14.35 -10.09 -6.94
N MET A 42 -13.86 -10.08 -5.70
CA MET A 42 -12.61 -10.77 -5.30
C MET A 42 -12.82 -12.28 -5.07
N GLY A 43 -14.06 -12.77 -5.11
CA GLY A 43 -14.42 -14.15 -4.80
C GLY A 43 -14.03 -14.57 -3.37
N LEU A 44 -14.07 -13.66 -2.40
CA LEU A 44 -13.65 -13.90 -1.01
C LEU A 44 -14.79 -14.50 -0.17
N SER A 45 -14.47 -15.46 0.69
CA SER A 45 -15.37 -15.85 1.78
C SER A 45 -15.45 -14.77 2.85
N ASP A 46 -16.43 -14.87 3.75
CA ASP A 46 -16.60 -13.91 4.85
C ASP A 46 -15.36 -13.88 5.76
N GLN A 47 -14.78 -15.05 6.03
CA GLN A 47 -13.56 -15.19 6.83
C GLN A 47 -12.36 -14.52 6.14
N GLU A 48 -12.18 -14.74 4.84
CA GLU A 48 -11.10 -14.13 4.08
C GLU A 48 -11.25 -12.62 3.99
N MET A 49 -12.48 -12.13 3.82
CA MET A 49 -12.77 -10.71 3.81
C MET A 49 -12.51 -10.06 5.17
N ALA A 50 -12.86 -10.73 6.27
CA ALA A 50 -12.55 -10.26 7.62
C ALA A 50 -11.03 -10.16 7.85
N VAL A 51 -10.28 -11.18 7.45
CA VAL A 51 -8.80 -11.17 7.50
C VAL A 51 -8.23 -10.02 6.66
N LEU A 52 -8.70 -9.85 5.44
CA LEU A 52 -8.23 -8.81 4.54
C LEU A 52 -8.47 -7.40 5.12
N ARG A 53 -9.65 -7.15 5.70
CA ARG A 53 -9.98 -5.89 6.37
C ARG A 53 -9.06 -5.62 7.56
N ALA A 54 -8.81 -6.64 8.39
CA ALA A 54 -7.92 -6.52 9.54
C ALA A 54 -6.48 -6.19 9.09
N VAL A 55 -5.96 -6.90 8.10
CA VAL A 55 -4.62 -6.63 7.55
C VAL A 55 -4.54 -5.22 6.96
N ALA A 56 -5.54 -4.78 6.19
CA ALA A 56 -5.54 -3.43 5.60
C ALA A 56 -5.62 -2.33 6.66
N ALA A 57 -6.38 -2.53 7.73
CA ALA A 57 -6.46 -1.58 8.85
C ALA A 57 -5.13 -1.49 9.62
N ASP A 58 -4.52 -2.62 9.95
CA ASP A 58 -3.22 -2.66 10.63
C ASP A 58 -2.11 -2.06 9.75
N TRP A 59 -2.12 -2.39 8.46
CA TRP A 59 -1.22 -1.81 7.48
C TRP A 59 -1.39 -0.28 7.43
N ARG A 60 -2.63 0.23 7.41
CA ARG A 60 -2.89 1.67 7.38
C ARG A 60 -2.35 2.37 8.61
N ALA A 61 -2.56 1.81 9.81
CA ALA A 61 -2.05 2.38 11.05
C ALA A 61 -0.51 2.45 11.05
N ASN A 62 0.15 1.36 10.64
CA ASN A 62 1.62 1.31 10.51
C ASN A 62 2.14 2.28 9.44
N PHE A 63 1.41 2.42 8.32
CA PHE A 63 1.76 3.34 7.25
C PHE A 63 1.61 4.80 7.67
N GLU A 64 0.55 5.15 8.42
CA GLU A 64 0.39 6.50 8.99
C GLU A 64 1.52 6.85 9.95
N ALA A 65 1.89 5.93 10.85
CA ALA A 65 3.03 6.12 11.75
C ALA A 65 4.34 6.30 10.95
N PHE A 66 4.54 5.54 9.87
CA PHE A 66 5.66 5.70 8.96
C PHE A 66 5.66 7.07 8.28
N VAL A 67 4.53 7.55 7.77
CA VAL A 67 4.42 8.87 7.12
C VAL A 67 4.82 9.99 8.09
N GLN A 68 4.35 9.92 9.34
CA GLN A 68 4.71 10.89 10.38
C GLN A 68 6.22 10.86 10.69
N GLU A 69 6.82 9.67 10.79
CA GLU A 69 8.27 9.55 10.98
C GLU A 69 9.07 10.06 9.77
N ALA A 70 8.58 9.79 8.56
CA ALA A 70 9.28 10.10 7.31
C ALA A 70 9.20 11.59 6.94
N ALA A 71 8.14 12.30 7.37
CA ALA A 71 7.85 13.69 7.00
C ALA A 71 9.07 14.63 7.13
N PRO A 72 9.73 14.78 8.30
CA PRO A 72 10.83 15.74 8.44
C PRO A 72 12.02 15.40 7.53
N TRP A 73 12.26 14.12 7.26
CA TRP A 73 13.35 13.68 6.38
C TRP A 73 13.02 13.90 4.90
N ALA A 74 11.76 13.69 4.52
CA ALA A 74 11.29 13.96 3.17
C ALA A 74 11.29 15.46 2.86
N GLU A 75 10.94 16.30 3.83
CA GLU A 75 11.04 17.77 3.75
C GLU A 75 12.50 18.21 3.64
N ALA A 76 13.37 17.80 4.56
CA ALA A 76 14.80 18.14 4.50
C ALA A 76 15.46 17.68 3.18
N ALA A 77 15.07 16.51 2.67
CA ALA A 77 15.55 15.99 1.40
C ALA A 77 14.97 16.72 0.18
N ARG A 78 13.83 17.40 0.31
CA ARG A 78 13.25 18.26 -0.73
C ARG A 78 13.94 19.62 -0.76
N ASP A 79 14.17 20.21 0.41
CA ASP A 79 14.69 21.58 0.54
C ASP A 79 16.18 21.67 0.22
N ARG A 80 16.93 20.59 0.46
CA ARG A 80 18.39 20.55 0.32
C ARG A 80 18.86 19.79 -0.93
N ARG A 81 18.00 19.60 -1.93
CA ARG A 81 18.41 18.92 -3.17
C ARG A 81 19.54 19.68 -3.85
N ASP A 82 20.48 18.94 -4.43
CA ASP A 82 21.50 19.53 -5.27
C ASP A 82 20.94 19.97 -6.63
N ALA A 83 21.80 20.54 -7.49
CA ALA A 83 21.41 20.97 -8.84
C ALA A 83 20.92 19.83 -9.75
N ASN A 84 21.25 18.57 -9.41
CA ASN A 84 20.79 17.37 -10.12
C ASN A 84 19.49 16.79 -9.53
N GLY A 85 18.97 17.41 -8.46
CA GLY A 85 17.80 16.92 -7.75
C GLY A 85 18.09 15.76 -6.79
N GLU A 86 19.35 15.46 -6.48
CA GLU A 86 19.72 14.41 -5.53
C GLU A 86 19.66 14.92 -4.09
N PRO A 87 19.23 14.07 -3.12
CA PRO A 87 19.26 14.45 -1.72
C PRO A 87 20.70 14.55 -1.21
N PRO A 88 20.96 15.37 -0.17
CA PRO A 88 22.27 15.47 0.46
C PRO A 88 22.84 14.11 0.87
N PRO A 89 24.16 13.87 0.73
CA PRO A 89 24.80 12.62 1.11
C PRO A 89 24.58 12.23 2.59
N ASP A 90 24.45 13.21 3.49
CA ASP A 90 24.14 12.98 4.91
C ASP A 90 22.72 12.43 5.14
N LEU A 91 21.78 12.72 4.23
CA LEU A 91 20.41 12.22 4.31
C LEU A 91 20.23 10.87 3.60
N ALA A 92 21.11 10.52 2.66
CA ALA A 92 20.97 9.32 1.84
C ALA A 92 20.80 8.01 2.65
N PRO A 93 21.58 7.74 3.73
CA PRO A 93 21.39 6.54 4.55
C PRO A 93 20.01 6.50 5.23
N ARG A 94 19.53 7.64 5.73
CA ARG A 94 18.23 7.76 6.41
C ARG A 94 17.08 7.56 5.44
N LEU A 95 17.15 8.16 4.26
CA LEU A 95 16.15 7.98 3.20
C LEU A 95 16.09 6.52 2.73
N LYS A 96 17.24 5.87 2.57
CA LYS A 96 17.30 4.44 2.25
C LYS A 96 16.64 3.59 3.33
N ALA A 97 16.89 3.88 4.60
CA ALA A 97 16.25 3.17 5.72
C ALA A 97 14.72 3.35 5.72
N LEU A 98 14.22 4.54 5.38
CA LEU A 98 12.78 4.79 5.23
C LEU A 98 12.16 4.00 4.07
N VAL A 99 12.86 3.89 2.93
CA VAL A 99 12.41 3.04 1.80
C VAL A 99 12.31 1.58 2.23
N GLU A 100 13.31 1.05 2.93
CA GLU A 100 13.28 -0.32 3.44
C GLU A 100 12.22 -0.53 4.52
N LYS A 101 11.93 0.49 5.33
CA LYS A 101 10.85 0.45 6.31
C LYS A 101 9.49 0.38 5.63
N ARG A 102 9.23 1.22 4.62
CA ARG A 102 8.00 1.18 3.81
C ARG A 102 7.81 -0.20 3.18
N ARG A 103 8.87 -0.76 2.60
CA ARG A 103 8.85 -2.10 2.00
C ARG A 103 8.43 -3.17 3.01
N ARG A 104 9.02 -3.15 4.21
CA ARG A 104 8.69 -4.10 5.28
C ARG A 104 7.24 -3.99 5.73
N ILE A 105 6.71 -2.79 5.94
CA ILE A 105 5.29 -2.59 6.32
C ILE A 105 4.34 -3.26 5.32
N VAL A 106 4.59 -3.11 4.02
CA VAL A 106 3.77 -3.75 2.98
C VAL A 106 3.99 -5.26 2.95
N GLN A 107 5.25 -5.71 3.08
CA GLN A 107 5.60 -7.13 3.07
C GLN A 107 4.96 -7.89 4.25
N ASP A 108 4.96 -7.31 5.45
CA ASP A 108 4.33 -7.90 6.63
C ASP A 108 2.83 -8.13 6.41
N GLY A 109 2.15 -7.19 5.72
CA GLY A 109 0.75 -7.35 5.32
C GLY A 109 0.55 -8.50 4.33
N ILE A 110 1.41 -8.59 3.31
CA ILE A 110 1.39 -9.70 2.34
C ILE A 110 1.60 -11.05 3.02
N ASP A 111 2.57 -11.14 3.93
CA ASP A 111 2.91 -12.41 4.60
C ASP A 111 1.80 -12.87 5.55
N ARG A 112 1.11 -11.93 6.21
CA ARG A 112 -0.11 -12.25 6.99
C ARG A 112 -1.24 -12.79 6.11
N LEU A 113 -1.45 -12.23 4.92
CA LEU A 113 -2.43 -12.76 3.97
C LEU A 113 -2.03 -14.15 3.47
N LYS A 114 -0.76 -14.37 3.12
CA LYS A 114 -0.23 -15.68 2.71
C LYS A 114 -0.44 -16.73 3.80
N ALA A 115 -0.12 -16.39 5.04
CA ALA A 115 -0.28 -17.29 6.18
C ALA A 115 -1.75 -17.64 6.45
N ALA A 116 -2.65 -16.64 6.36
CA ALA A 116 -4.07 -16.85 6.64
C ALA A 116 -4.83 -17.57 5.51
N PHE A 117 -4.50 -17.30 4.25
CA PHE A 117 -5.18 -17.91 3.11
C PHE A 117 -4.57 -19.27 2.74
N GLY A 118 -3.28 -19.46 3.04
CA GLY A 118 -2.50 -20.57 2.52
C GLY A 118 -2.04 -20.32 1.07
N PRO A 119 -1.06 -21.08 0.58
CA PRO A 119 -0.32 -20.76 -0.65
C PRO A 119 -1.19 -20.79 -1.91
N VAL A 120 -2.04 -21.81 -2.08
CA VAL A 120 -2.88 -21.97 -3.28
C VAL A 120 -3.92 -20.85 -3.37
N ARG A 121 -4.59 -20.55 -2.25
CA ARG A 121 -5.61 -19.52 -2.20
C ARG A 121 -5.01 -18.13 -2.34
N PHE A 122 -3.87 -17.88 -1.69
CA PHE A 122 -3.14 -16.63 -1.85
C PHE A 122 -2.70 -16.41 -3.30
N PHE A 123 -2.24 -17.45 -4.01
CA PHE A 123 -1.87 -17.32 -5.43
C PHE A 123 -3.05 -16.86 -6.30
N SER A 124 -4.23 -17.44 -6.08
CA SER A 124 -5.46 -17.05 -6.79
C SER A 124 -5.85 -15.60 -6.47
N PHE A 125 -5.74 -15.23 -5.20
CA PHE A 125 -5.99 -13.87 -4.73
C PHE A 125 -5.00 -12.86 -5.33
N ASP A 126 -3.69 -13.15 -5.29
CA ASP A 126 -2.62 -12.29 -5.85
C ASP A 126 -2.80 -12.08 -7.34
N THR A 127 -3.17 -13.13 -8.08
CA THR A 127 -3.52 -13.04 -9.51
C THR A 127 -4.65 -12.05 -9.73
N HIS A 128 -5.70 -12.10 -8.91
CA HIS A 128 -6.83 -11.17 -9.02
C HIS A 128 -6.44 -9.73 -8.65
N VAL A 129 -5.64 -9.53 -7.59
CA VAL A 129 -5.11 -8.21 -7.20
C VAL A 129 -4.30 -7.60 -8.35
N ARG A 130 -3.44 -8.38 -9.00
CA ARG A 130 -2.66 -7.94 -10.15
C ARG A 130 -3.53 -7.60 -11.36
N ALA A 131 -4.53 -8.43 -11.66
CA ALA A 131 -5.42 -8.23 -12.80
C ALA A 131 -6.35 -7.00 -12.66
N THR A 132 -6.66 -6.60 -11.42
CA THR A 132 -7.54 -5.46 -11.13
C THR A 132 -6.79 -4.17 -10.80
N SER A 133 -5.45 -4.20 -10.87
CA SER A 133 -4.63 -3.03 -10.66
C SER A 133 -4.73 -2.06 -11.84
N THR A 134 -5.13 -0.83 -11.56
CA THR A 134 -5.13 0.28 -12.53
C THR A 134 -3.86 1.12 -12.45
N LEU A 135 -2.87 0.70 -11.65
CA LEU A 135 -1.55 1.30 -11.70
C LEU A 135 -0.88 0.88 -13.01
N ASP A 136 -1.02 1.71 -14.04
CA ASP A 136 -0.17 1.63 -15.22
C ASP A 136 1.29 1.69 -14.77
N GLY A 137 2.15 0.87 -15.38
CA GLY A 137 3.54 0.70 -14.94
C GLY A 137 4.26 2.04 -14.79
N VAL A 138 4.28 2.57 -13.56
CA VAL A 138 4.99 3.79 -13.21
C VAL A 138 6.47 3.52 -13.45
N THR A 139 6.91 3.88 -14.64
CA THR A 139 8.31 3.87 -15.00
C THR A 139 8.85 5.14 -14.38
N VAL A 140 9.47 5.00 -13.21
CA VAL A 140 10.31 6.07 -12.66
C VAL A 140 11.49 6.16 -13.61
N SER A 141 11.38 7.01 -14.63
CA SER A 141 12.50 7.38 -15.47
C SER A 141 13.56 7.98 -14.56
N ARG A 142 14.60 7.19 -14.27
CA ARG A 142 15.88 7.76 -13.84
C ARG A 142 16.38 8.56 -15.03
N SER A 143 16.30 9.89 -14.95
CA SER A 143 16.96 10.78 -15.89
C SER A 143 18.44 10.40 -15.95
N SER A 144 18.88 9.81 -17.07
CA SER A 144 20.30 9.65 -17.35
C SER A 144 20.94 11.04 -17.48
N PRO A 145 22.14 11.27 -16.91
CA PRO A 145 22.85 12.51 -17.13
C PRO A 145 23.27 12.58 -18.61
N GLY A 146 22.75 13.58 -19.31
CA GLY A 146 23.21 13.93 -20.64
C GLY A 146 24.68 14.32 -20.56
N LYS A 147 25.52 13.63 -21.35
CA LYS A 147 26.89 14.05 -21.61
C LYS A 147 26.87 15.39 -22.35
N GLN A 148 27.59 16.38 -21.83
CA GLN A 148 28.25 17.42 -22.61
C GLN A 148 29.69 17.50 -22.17
#